data_AF-A0A0N5AT52-F1
#
_entry.id   AF-A0A0N5AT52-F1
#
_cell.length_a   1.000
_cell.length_b   1.000
_cell.length_c   1.000
_cell.angle_alpha   90.00
_cell.angle_beta   90.00
_cell.angle_gamma   90.00
#
_symmetry.space_group_name_H-M   'P 1'
#
loop_
_entity.id
_entity.type
_entity.pdbx_description
1 polymer ?
#
loop_
_entity_poly.entity_id
_entity_poly.type
_entity_poly.pdbx_seq_one_letter_code
_entity_poly.pdbx_strand_id
1 'polypeptide(L)'
;MLLTTIYKYLINEWSDWSNCTVKCGGCGLRVRVRACYGTMKKCKTEEQKRCGFQRCNVPQRMTECYGRIVVPCNLMDQLNFTVPDSKIKYLPSALG
;
A
#
# COMPACT_ATOMS: atom_id res chain seq x y z
N MET A 1 17.15 -38.94 -21.28
CA MET A 1 17.36 -38.14 -20.05
C MET A 1 17.98 -36.79 -20.43
N LEU A 2 17.21 -35.93 -21.11
CA LEU A 2 17.67 -34.61 -21.58
C LEU A 2 16.71 -33.56 -21.03
N LEU A 3 16.81 -33.25 -19.74
CA LEU A 3 15.91 -32.31 -19.05
C LEU A 3 16.62 -31.39 -18.06
N THR A 4 17.84 -30.93 -18.34
CA THR A 4 18.54 -30.01 -17.41
C THR A 4 19.11 -28.75 -18.05
N THR A 5 18.96 -28.54 -19.36
CA THR A 5 19.66 -27.43 -20.04
C THR A 5 18.90 -26.10 -20.17
N ILE A 6 17.72 -25.85 -19.55
CA ILE A 6 17.03 -24.53 -19.71
C ILE A 6 16.23 -24.00 -18.50
N TYR A 7 16.68 -24.12 -17.24
CA TYR A 7 16.15 -23.21 -16.20
C TYR A 7 17.25 -22.62 -15.33
N LYS A 8 17.54 -21.34 -15.58
CA LYS A 8 18.52 -20.51 -14.86
C LYS A 8 18.20 -20.33 -13.36
N TYR A 9 16.99 -20.66 -12.95
CA TYR A 9 16.54 -20.83 -11.55
C TYR A 9 15.14 -21.48 -11.57
N LEU A 10 14.78 -22.16 -10.49
CA LEU A 10 13.46 -22.73 -10.23
C LEU A 10 12.71 -21.82 -9.24
N ILE A 11 11.48 -21.45 -9.54
CA ILE A 11 10.67 -20.59 -8.69
C ILE A 11 9.33 -21.27 -8.36
N ASN A 12 8.97 -21.28 -7.09
CA ASN A 12 7.69 -21.85 -6.66
C ASN A 12 6.57 -20.83 -6.83
N GLU A 13 5.33 -21.33 -6.77
CA GLU A 13 4.16 -20.48 -6.64
C GLU A 13 4.23 -19.64 -5.37
N TRP A 14 3.47 -18.54 -5.38
CA TRP A 14 3.30 -17.71 -4.22
C TRP A 14 2.54 -18.46 -3.13
N SER A 15 2.96 -18.25 -1.89
CA SER A 15 2.10 -18.55 -0.74
C SER A 15 0.83 -17.73 -0.81
N ASP A 16 -0.15 -18.13 0.00
CA ASP A 16 -1.25 -17.25 0.33
C ASP A 16 -0.75 -15.95 0.97
N TRP A 17 -1.58 -14.92 0.85
CA TRP A 17 -1.35 -13.67 1.55
C TRP A 17 -1.48 -13.88 3.06
N SER A 18 -0.59 -13.25 3.81
CA SER A 18 -0.76 -13.09 5.25
C SER A 18 -2.05 -12.33 5.56
N ASN A 19 -2.50 -12.47 6.81
CA ASN A 19 -3.45 -11.51 7.36
C ASN A 19 -2.91 -10.09 7.25
N CYS A 20 -3.82 -9.13 7.14
CA CYS A 20 -3.46 -7.73 7.16
C CYS A 20 -2.93 -7.35 8.56
N THR A 21 -1.86 -6.56 8.63
CA THR A 21 -1.31 -6.07 9.91
C THR A 21 -2.29 -5.21 10.70
N VAL A 22 -3.30 -4.64 10.03
CA VAL A 22 -4.38 -3.86 10.65
C VAL A 22 -5.72 -4.30 10.07
N LYS A 23 -6.80 -4.06 10.81
CA LYS A 23 -8.17 -4.33 10.33
C LYS A 23 -8.77 -3.14 9.58
N CYS A 24 -8.29 -1.92 9.84
CA CYS A 24 -8.87 -0.67 9.33
C CYS A 24 -7.80 0.43 9.21
N GLY A 25 -8.13 1.56 8.57
CA GLY A 25 -7.28 2.75 8.49
C GLY A 25 -6.36 2.81 7.26
N GLY A 26 -6.30 1.76 6.44
CA GLY A 26 -5.61 1.75 5.14
C GLY A 26 -4.08 1.78 5.20
N CYS A 27 -3.49 1.80 6.40
CA CYS A 27 -2.05 1.72 6.65
C CYS A 27 -1.55 0.27 6.81
N GLY A 28 -2.44 -0.72 6.63
CA GLY A 28 -2.12 -2.12 6.73
C GLY A 28 -1.24 -2.61 5.61
N LEU A 29 -0.43 -3.63 5.91
CA LEU A 29 0.32 -4.40 4.93
C LEU A 29 -0.05 -5.88 5.07
N ARG A 30 -0.09 -6.56 3.93
CA ARG A 30 -0.09 -8.02 3.86
C ARG A 30 1.06 -8.46 2.99
N VAL A 31 1.65 -9.59 3.35
CA VAL A 31 2.88 -10.11 2.75
C VAL A 31 2.60 -11.51 2.23
N ARG A 32 3.23 -11.87 1.12
CA ARG A 32 3.32 -13.26 0.66
C ARG A 32 4.74 -13.57 0.24
N VAL A 33 5.11 -14.84 0.33
CA VAL A 33 6.46 -15.30 0.04
C VAL A 33 6.44 -16.45 -0.96
N ARG A 34 7.56 -16.66 -1.66
CA ARG A 34 7.76 -17.83 -2.51
C ARG A 34 9.21 -18.28 -2.45
N ALA A 35 9.43 -19.56 -2.66
CA ALA A 35 10.77 -20.11 -2.75
C ALA A 35 11.39 -19.86 -4.14
N CYS A 36 12.69 -19.64 -4.17
CA CYS A 36 13.51 -19.62 -5.38
C CYS A 36 14.77 -20.43 -5.15
N TYR A 37 14.98 -21.43 -6.00
CA TYR A 37 16.09 -22.35 -5.97
C TYR A 37 16.98 -22.12 -7.21
N GLY A 38 18.29 -22.29 -7.04
CA GLY A 38 19.27 -22.09 -8.10
C GLY A 38 20.45 -21.26 -7.65
N THR A 39 21.57 -21.41 -8.36
CA THR A 39 22.88 -20.82 -8.00
C THR A 39 22.90 -19.30 -8.07
N MET A 40 22.05 -18.68 -8.89
CA MET A 40 22.09 -17.23 -9.12
C MET A 40 21.10 -16.40 -8.27
N LYS A 41 20.19 -16.99 -7.48
CA LYS A 41 19.21 -16.33 -6.55
C LYS A 41 18.72 -14.90 -6.90
N LYS A 42 18.51 -14.55 -8.19
CA LYS A 42 18.01 -13.22 -8.61
C LYS A 42 16.48 -13.07 -8.57
N CYS A 43 15.79 -13.93 -7.82
CA CYS A 43 14.34 -13.95 -7.78
C CYS A 43 13.76 -12.97 -6.77
N LYS A 44 12.61 -12.37 -7.09
CA LYS A 44 11.76 -11.72 -6.08
C LYS A 44 11.08 -12.80 -5.23
N THR A 45 11.41 -12.90 -3.95
CA THR A 45 10.89 -13.91 -3.01
C THR A 45 9.81 -13.39 -2.07
N GLU A 46 9.64 -12.07 -1.99
CA GLU A 46 8.64 -11.42 -1.14
C GLU A 46 7.84 -10.38 -1.93
N GLU A 47 6.55 -10.28 -1.64
CA GLU A 47 5.68 -9.23 -2.15
C GLU A 47 4.80 -8.68 -1.02
N GLN A 48 4.62 -7.35 -1.02
CA GLN A 48 3.75 -6.66 -0.07
C GLN A 48 2.67 -5.87 -0.80
N LYS A 49 1.49 -5.79 -0.19
CA LYS A 49 0.37 -4.94 -0.65
C LYS A 49 -0.29 -4.25 0.52
N ARG A 50 -0.82 -3.04 0.25
CA ARG A 50 -1.69 -2.35 1.21
C ARG A 50 -2.99 -3.10 1.43
N CYS A 51 -3.52 -3.02 2.64
CA CYS A 51 -4.77 -3.65 3.06
C CYS A 51 -5.40 -2.89 4.24
N GLY A 52 -6.52 -3.40 4.76
CA GLY A 52 -7.21 -2.77 5.90
C GLY A 52 -7.88 -1.46 5.52
N PHE A 53 -8.37 -1.33 4.28
CA PHE A 53 -9.00 -0.09 3.76
C PHE A 53 -10.36 0.24 4.39
N GLN A 54 -10.87 -0.61 5.28
CA GLN A 54 -12.07 -0.29 6.04
C GLN A 54 -11.80 0.93 6.92
N ARG A 55 -12.79 1.79 7.08
CA ARG A 55 -12.70 2.90 8.04
C ARG A 55 -12.66 2.31 9.45
N CYS A 56 -11.77 2.84 10.28
CA CYS A 56 -11.77 2.46 11.69
C CYS A 56 -13.04 2.99 12.36
N ASN A 57 -13.61 2.21 13.27
CA ASN A 57 -14.67 2.68 14.12
C ASN A 57 -14.04 3.62 15.17
N VAL A 58 -13.91 4.88 14.80
CA VAL A 58 -13.47 5.95 15.70
C VAL A 58 -14.69 6.62 16.31
N PRO A 59 -14.64 7.02 17.60
CA PRO A 59 -15.70 7.82 18.19
C PRO A 59 -15.95 9.06 17.32
N GLN A 60 -17.20 9.28 16.92
CA GLN A 60 -17.61 10.36 16.00
C GLN A 60 -17.34 11.77 16.53
N ARG A 61 -16.81 11.92 17.74
CA ARG A 61 -16.41 13.19 18.35
C ARG A 61 -14.95 13.60 18.08
N MET A 62 -14.22 12.83 17.28
CA MET A 62 -12.83 13.16 16.89
C MET A 62 -12.64 13.05 15.37
N THR A 63 -13.52 13.70 14.60
CA THR A 63 -13.34 13.92 13.15
C THR A 63 -12.59 15.22 12.87
N GLU A 64 -11.52 15.47 13.62
CA GLU A 64 -10.52 16.45 13.20
C GLU A 64 -9.32 15.65 12.69
N CYS A 65 -9.27 15.49 11.36
CA CYS A 65 -8.10 14.95 10.70
C CYS A 65 -6.98 16.00 10.80
N TYR A 66 -6.16 15.92 11.86
CA TYR A 66 -4.95 16.74 11.96
C TYR A 66 -3.86 16.12 11.08
N GLY A 67 -3.65 16.69 9.89
CA GLY A 67 -2.61 16.25 8.98
C GLY A 67 -2.56 17.10 7.70
N ARG A 68 -1.38 17.16 7.08
CA ARG A 68 -1.18 17.78 5.77
C ARG A 68 -1.20 16.69 4.71
N ILE A 69 -2.24 16.66 3.88
CA ILE A 69 -2.26 15.81 2.69
C ILE A 69 -1.59 16.60 1.56
N VAL A 70 -0.37 16.20 1.20
CA VAL A 70 0.30 16.73 0.00
C VAL A 70 -0.22 15.95 -1.19
N VAL A 71 -0.94 16.63 -2.08
CA VAL A 71 -1.37 16.07 -3.36
C VAL A 71 -0.84 16.92 -4.51
N PRO A 72 -0.70 16.37 -5.73
CA PRO A 72 -0.35 17.18 -6.89
C PRO A 72 -1.49 18.15 -7.25
N CYS A 73 -1.15 19.28 -7.89
CA CYS A 73 -2.12 20.35 -8.18
C CYS A 73 -3.32 19.87 -9.00
N ASN A 74 -3.11 19.00 -9.98
CA ASN A 74 -4.19 18.44 -10.80
C ASN A 74 -5.18 17.55 -10.02
N LEU A 75 -4.77 17.02 -8.86
CA LEU A 75 -5.61 16.22 -7.99
C LEU A 75 -6.37 17.09 -6.99
N MET A 76 -5.84 18.27 -6.62
CA MET A 76 -6.56 19.22 -5.75
C MET A 76 -7.94 19.58 -6.33
N ASP A 77 -7.99 19.84 -7.64
CA ASP A 77 -9.22 20.24 -8.34
C ASP A 77 -10.25 19.09 -8.46
N GLN A 78 -9.85 17.86 -8.13
CA GLN A 78 -10.67 16.66 -8.21
C GLN A 78 -11.12 16.15 -6.84
N LEU A 79 -10.69 16.80 -5.75
CA LEU A 79 -11.05 16.40 -4.40
C LEU A 79 -12.43 16.94 -4.01
N ASN A 80 -13.36 16.02 -3.74
CA ASN A 80 -14.64 16.34 -3.10
C ASN A 80 -14.54 16.02 -1.61
N PHE A 81 -14.43 17.07 -0.79
CA PHE A 81 -14.45 16.93 0.65
C PHE A 81 -15.88 16.82 1.16
N THR A 82 -16.12 15.91 2.11
CA THR A 82 -17.43 15.77 2.77
C THR A 82 -17.67 16.85 3.83
N VAL A 83 -16.73 17.76 4.03
CA VAL A 83 -16.81 18.88 4.95
C VAL A 83 -17.04 20.17 4.18
N PRO A 84 -17.75 21.16 4.75
CA PRO A 84 -17.92 22.46 4.11
C PRO A 84 -16.56 23.10 3.78
N ASP A 85 -16.47 23.79 2.64
CA ASP A 85 -15.24 24.46 2.19
C ASP A 85 -14.68 25.44 3.22
N SER A 86 -15.55 26.06 4.03
CA SER A 86 -15.18 26.95 5.13
C SER A 86 -14.32 26.30 6.22
N LYS A 87 -14.26 24.97 6.26
CA LYS A 87 -13.43 24.20 7.20
C LYS A 87 -12.15 23.66 6.55
N ILE A 88 -11.94 23.86 5.26
CA ILE A 88 -10.76 23.42 4.52
C ILE A 88 -9.74 24.54 4.51
N LYS A 89 -8.54 24.27 5.03
CA LYS A 89 -7.41 25.22 4.99
C LYS A 89 -6.43 24.80 3.91
N TYR A 90 -6.45 25.52 2.79
CA TYR A 90 -5.46 25.39 1.73
C TYR A 90 -4.20 26.14 2.13
N LEU A 91 -3.08 25.43 2.29
CA LEU A 91 -1.78 26.04 2.48
C LEU A 91 -1.09 26.12 1.11
N PRO A 92 -0.73 27.33 0.63
CA PRO A 92 0.02 27.45 -0.61
C PRO A 92 1.34 26.71 -0.49
N SER A 93 1.84 26.22 -1.62
CA SER A 93 3.11 25.50 -1.77
C SER A 93 4.35 26.36 -1.48
N ALA A 94 4.23 27.47 -0.74
CA ALA A 94 5.31 28.37 -0.37
C ALA A 94 6.25 27.75 0.67
N LEU A 95 7.04 26.77 0.22
CA LEU A 95 8.44 26.60 0.52
C LEU A 95 9.09 26.43 -0.86
N GLY A 96 9.98 27.36 -1.21
CA GLY A 96 10.67 27.39 -2.50
C GLY A 96 11.38 26.08 -2.85
#